data_AF-A0A527X4N8-F1
#
_entry.id   AF-A0A527X4N8-F1
#
_cell.length_a   1.000
_cell.length_b   1.000
_cell.length_c   1.000
_cell.angle_alpha   90.00
_cell.angle_beta   90.00
_cell.angle_gamma   90.00
#
_symmetry.space_group_name_H-M   'P 1'
#
loop_
_entity.id
_entity.type
_entity.pdbx_description
1 polymer ?
#
loop_
_entity_poly.entity_id
_entity_poly.type
_entity_poly.pdbx_seq_one_letter_code
_entity_poly.pdbx_strand_id
1 'polypeptide(L)'
;MEQVDCIVAGAGVIGLAIARALAAKGLDALVLEAADAIGTETSSRNSEVIHAGIYYPQGSLKARLCVAGRDMLYRYCAEHAIPHRRA
;
A
#
# COMPACT_ATOMS: atom_id res chain seq x y z
N MET A 1 7.24 17.68 -23.71
CA MET A 1 6.28 16.88 -22.94
C MET A 1 7.08 15.77 -22.29
N GLU A 2 7.06 15.66 -20.97
CA GLU A 2 7.75 14.56 -20.29
C GLU A 2 7.04 13.24 -20.61
N GLN A 3 7.83 12.18 -20.80
CA GLN A 3 7.35 10.82 -21.03
C GLN A 3 7.70 9.99 -19.80
N VAL A 4 6.74 9.20 -19.33
CA VAL A 4 6.88 8.30 -18.20
C VAL A 4 6.27 6.95 -18.58
N ASP A 5 6.77 5.85 -18.03
CA ASP A 5 6.27 4.51 -18.34
C ASP A 5 4.87 4.28 -17.76
N CYS A 6 4.60 4.83 -16.57
CA CYS A 6 3.37 4.60 -15.84
C CYS A 6 2.91 5.86 -15.09
N ILE A 7 1.60 6.08 -15.05
CA ILE A 7 0.96 7.08 -14.18
C ILE A 7 0.14 6.35 -13.13
N VAL A 8 0.33 6.71 -11.86
CA VAL A 8 -0.48 6.24 -10.73
C VAL A 8 -1.32 7.42 -10.22
N ALA A 9 -2.64 7.32 -10.37
CA ALA A 9 -3.57 8.32 -9.85
C ALA A 9 -3.98 8.01 -8.40
N GLY A 10 -3.59 8.90 -7.49
CA GLY A 10 -3.81 8.84 -6.04
C GLY A 10 -2.56 8.42 -5.27
N ALA A 11 -2.19 9.22 -4.26
CA ALA A 11 -1.08 8.98 -3.33
C ALA A 11 -1.58 8.49 -1.95
N GLY A 12 -2.65 7.69 -1.94
CA GLY A 12 -3.02 6.84 -0.79
C GLY A 12 -2.10 5.63 -0.66
N VAL A 13 -2.26 4.84 0.41
CA VAL A 13 -1.38 3.68 0.70
C VAL A 13 -1.30 2.67 -0.45
N ILE A 14 -2.41 2.44 -1.16
CA ILE A 14 -2.44 1.53 -2.32
C ILE A 14 -1.69 2.13 -3.52
N GLY A 15 -1.90 3.41 -3.82
CA GLY A 15 -1.21 4.08 -4.92
C GLY A 15 0.30 4.11 -4.71
N LEU A 16 0.75 4.47 -3.50
CA LEU A 16 2.17 4.46 -3.14
C LEU A 16 2.77 3.04 -3.19
N ALA A 17 2.03 2.02 -2.75
CA ALA A 17 2.49 0.63 -2.85
C ALA A 17 2.64 0.17 -4.32
N ILE A 18 1.73 0.58 -5.20
CA ILE A 18 1.82 0.33 -6.65
C ILE A 18 3.02 1.06 -7.25
N ALA A 19 3.16 2.36 -6.98
CA ALA A 19 4.29 3.16 -7.49
C ALA A 19 5.64 2.57 -7.07
N ARG A 20 5.77 2.16 -5.79
CA ARG A 20 6.96 1.46 -5.28
C ARG A 20 7.22 0.15 -6.05
N ALA A 21 6.19 -0.64 -6.32
CA ALA A 21 6.33 -1.90 -7.04
C ALA A 21 6.72 -1.70 -8.52
N LEU A 22 6.27 -0.61 -9.15
CA LEU A 22 6.66 -0.23 -10.51
C LEU A 22 8.12 0.26 -10.55
N ALA A 23 8.48 1.18 -9.64
CA ALA A 23 9.85 1.70 -9.53
C ALA A 23 10.86 0.59 -9.21
N ALA A 24 10.50 -0.39 -8.37
CA ALA A 24 11.35 -1.55 -8.07
C ALA A 24 11.60 -2.46 -9.30
N LYS A 25 10.79 -2.34 -10.36
CA LYS A 25 11.00 -3.01 -11.64
C LYS A 25 11.78 -2.15 -12.64
N GLY A 26 12.23 -0.96 -12.25
CA GLY A 26 12.96 -0.02 -13.10
C GLY A 26 12.06 0.81 -14.03
N LEU A 27 10.75 0.85 -13.78
CA LEU A 27 9.82 1.69 -14.55
C LEU A 27 9.77 3.10 -13.98
N ASP A 28 9.74 4.09 -14.87
CA ASP A 28 9.49 5.48 -14.51
C ASP A 28 8.00 5.69 -14.18
N ALA A 29 7.71 5.89 -12.89
CA ALA A 29 6.35 5.97 -12.38
C ALA A 29 6.06 7.37 -11.83
N LEU A 30 5.13 8.08 -12.47
CA LEU A 30 4.62 9.37 -12.01
C LEU A 30 3.39 9.16 -11.12
N VAL A 31 3.45 9.65 -9.87
CA VAL A 31 2.29 9.65 -8.96
C VAL A 31 1.62 11.02 -9.01
N LEU A 32 0.31 11.03 -9.25
CA LEU A 32 -0.51 12.24 -9.24
C LEU A 32 -1.45 12.18 -8.03
N GLU A 33 -1.46 13.22 -7.21
CA GLU A 33 -2.39 13.38 -6.08
C GLU A 33 -3.11 14.71 -6.21
N ALA A 34 -4.41 14.73 -5.93
CA ALA A 34 -5.24 15.92 -5.97
C ALA A 34 -5.11 16.74 -4.68
N ALA A 35 -4.81 16.10 -3.55
CA ALA A 35 -4.54 16.76 -2.28
C ALA A 35 -3.10 17.31 -2.20
N ASP A 36 -2.88 18.26 -1.29
CA ASP A 36 -1.57 18.89 -1.07
C ASP A 36 -0.55 17.96 -0.36
N ALA A 37 -0.98 16.79 0.11
CA ALA A 37 -0.15 15.82 0.80
C ALA A 37 -0.61 14.38 0.53
N ILE A 38 0.30 13.43 0.75
CA ILE A 38 0.00 12.00 0.58
C ILE A 38 -0.95 11.50 1.69
N GLY A 39 -1.75 10.49 1.36
CA GLY A 39 -2.50 9.72 2.36
C GLY A 39 -3.60 10.46 3.13
N THR A 40 -4.00 11.67 2.72
CA THR A 40 -4.92 12.54 3.47
C THR A 40 -6.37 12.06 3.53
N GLU A 41 -6.77 11.16 2.63
CA GLU A 41 -8.15 10.61 2.58
C GLU A 41 -8.29 9.32 3.40
N THR A 42 -8.90 8.26 2.88
CA THR A 42 -9.16 6.99 3.59
C THR A 42 -7.90 6.40 4.24
N SER A 43 -6.71 6.65 3.69
CA SER A 43 -5.44 6.17 4.25
C SER A 43 -5.07 6.81 5.59
N SER A 44 -5.62 7.98 5.92
CA SER A 44 -5.50 8.63 7.25
C SER A 44 -6.74 8.42 8.15
N ARG A 45 -7.83 7.86 7.61
CA ARG A 45 -9.13 7.71 8.27
C ARG A 45 -9.50 6.24 8.41
N ASN A 46 -8.64 5.47 9.09
CA ASN A 46 -8.84 4.05 9.36
C ASN A 46 -8.36 3.71 10.78
N SER A 47 -8.56 2.47 11.21
CA SER A 47 -8.18 2.00 12.55
C SER A 47 -6.70 1.62 12.69
N GLU A 48 -5.93 1.70 11.60
CA GLU A 48 -4.51 1.32 11.54
C GLU A 48 -4.24 -0.15 11.92
N VAL A 49 -5.27 -1.01 11.86
CA VAL A 49 -5.17 -2.43 12.20
C VAL A 49 -4.61 -3.24 11.04
N ILE A 50 -3.53 -3.95 11.29
CA ILE A 50 -3.06 -5.03 10.41
C ILE A 50 -3.89 -6.29 10.71
N HIS A 51 -4.93 -6.52 9.90
CA HIS A 51 -5.89 -7.60 10.13
C HIS A 51 -5.29 -9.01 9.98
N ALA A 52 -5.77 -9.94 10.80
CA ALA A 52 -5.36 -11.35 10.77
C ALA A 52 -5.99 -12.19 9.65
N GLY A 53 -7.03 -11.68 8.98
CA GLY A 53 -7.69 -12.37 7.85
C GLY A 53 -8.85 -13.31 8.21
N ILE A 54 -9.40 -13.24 9.43
CA ILE A 54 -10.31 -14.26 9.98
C ILE A 54 -11.74 -14.22 9.40
N TYR A 55 -12.27 -13.05 9.06
CA TYR A 55 -13.70 -12.87 8.72
C TYR A 55 -14.00 -12.73 7.22
N TYR A 56 -13.00 -12.88 6.36
CA TYR A 56 -13.22 -12.70 4.93
C TYR A 56 -13.77 -13.99 4.29
N PRO A 57 -14.68 -13.90 3.31
CA PRO A 57 -15.18 -15.09 2.61
C PRO A 57 -14.04 -15.92 2.04
N GLN A 58 -14.12 -17.24 2.22
CA GLN A 58 -13.10 -18.17 1.74
C GLN A 58 -12.88 -18.02 0.22
N GLY A 59 -11.62 -18.03 -0.21
CA GLY A 59 -11.26 -17.86 -1.62
C GLY A 59 -11.36 -16.43 -2.16
N SER A 60 -11.92 -15.48 -1.40
CA SER A 60 -12.00 -14.08 -1.83
C SER A 60 -10.62 -13.45 -1.96
N LEU A 61 -10.53 -12.42 -2.81
CA LEU A 61 -9.31 -11.60 -2.90
C LEU A 61 -8.94 -10.98 -1.56
N LYS A 62 -9.94 -10.54 -0.75
CA LYS A 62 -9.67 -10.01 0.58
C LYS A 62 -9.03 -11.05 1.50
N ALA A 63 -9.54 -12.28 1.53
CA ALA A 63 -8.95 -13.35 2.33
C ALA A 63 -7.50 -13.61 1.92
N ARG A 64 -7.26 -13.80 0.62
CA ARG A 64 -5.93 -14.11 0.08
C ARG A 64 -4.93 -12.97 0.26
N LEU A 65 -5.31 -11.75 -0.11
CA LEU A 65 -4.43 -10.58 -0.06
C LEU A 65 -4.21 -10.07 1.36
N CYS A 66 -5.18 -10.22 2.28
CA CYS A 66 -4.97 -9.83 3.68
C CYS A 66 -3.91 -10.70 4.34
N VAL A 67 -3.99 -12.02 4.20
CA VAL A 67 -3.04 -12.93 4.85
C VAL A 67 -1.63 -12.74 4.27
N ALA A 68 -1.50 -12.75 2.94
CA ALA A 68 -0.20 -12.51 2.29
C ALA A 68 0.34 -11.10 2.58
N GLY A 69 -0.53 -10.08 2.49
CA GLY A 69 -0.18 -8.68 2.72
C GLY A 69 0.24 -8.39 4.16
N ARG A 70 -0.41 -9.00 5.16
CA ARG A 70 -0.01 -8.91 6.58
C ARG A 70 1.44 -9.36 6.77
N ASP A 71 1.78 -10.54 6.24
CA ASP A 71 3.12 -11.11 6.44
C ASP A 71 4.20 -10.27 5.73
N MET A 72 3.88 -9.73 4.55
CA MET A 72 4.74 -8.77 3.85
C MET A 72 4.89 -7.45 4.62
N LEU A 73 3.79 -6.93 5.18
CA LEU A 73 3.79 -5.64 5.87
C LEU A 73 4.56 -5.69 7.18
N TYR A 74 4.41 -6.76 7.99
CA TYR A 74 5.24 -6.91 9.19
C TYR A 74 6.74 -6.97 8.87
N ARG A 75 7.12 -7.66 7.79
CA ARG A 75 8.51 -7.67 7.33
C ARG A 75 8.96 -6.27 6.91
N TYR A 76 8.17 -5.58 6.10
CA TYR A 76 8.45 -4.22 5.65
C TYR A 76 8.61 -3.25 6.83
N CYS A 77 7.74 -3.35 7.84
CA CYS A 77 7.84 -2.51 9.03
C CYS A 77 9.11 -2.78 9.84
N ALA A 78 9.54 -4.04 9.97
CA ALA A 78 10.78 -4.39 10.64
C ALA A 78 12.02 -3.90 9.86
N GLU A 79 12.04 -4.10 8.54
CA GLU A 79 13.16 -3.69 7.66
C GLU A 79 13.34 -2.17 7.60
N HIS A 80 12.25 -1.41 7.67
CA HIS A 80 12.25 0.06 7.54
C HIS A 80 12.05 0.80 8.87
N ALA A 81 12.10 0.09 10.01
CA ALA A 81 11.86 0.65 11.35
C ALA A 81 10.56 1.47 11.46
N ILE A 82 9.50 1.00 10.79
CA ILE A 82 8.17 1.64 10.86
C ILE A 82 7.51 1.25 12.18
N PRO A 83 7.03 2.22 12.98
CA PRO A 83 6.34 1.94 14.24
C PRO A 83 5.14 1.03 14.02
N HIS A 84 5.13 -0.10 14.71
CA HIS A 84 4.02 -1.05 14.70
C HIS A 84 4.04 -1.88 15.99
N ARG A 85 2.91 -2.49 16.32
CA ARG A 85 2.81 -3.49 17.38
C ARG A 85 2.22 -4.77 16.80
N ARG A 86 2.87 -5.89 17.08
CA ARG A 86 2.32 -7.22 16.82
C ARG A 86 1.73 -7.73 18.13
N ALA A 87 0.40 -7.85 18.16
CA ALA A 87 -0.34 -8.47 19.26
C ALA A 87 -0.57 -9.96 18.96
#